data_AF-A0A6B3TNZ4-F1
#
_entry.id   AF-A0A6B3TNZ4-F1
#
_cell.length_a   1.000
_cell.length_b   1.000
_cell.length_c   1.000
_cell.angle_alpha   90.00
_cell.angle_beta   90.00
_cell.angle_gamma   90.00
#
_symmetry.space_group_name_H-M   'P 1'
#
loop_
_entity.id
_entity.type
_entity.pdbx_description
1 polymer ?
#
loop_
_entity_poly.entity_id
_entity_poly.type
_entity_poly.pdbx_seq_one_letter_code
_entity_poly.pdbx_strand_id
1 'polypeptide(L)'
;MKGIYFINDRIQLNGLSIEESIALQENSIKQYMTSRKIQSVKLNPYQLNDYYTIPHALLYDLKKEKMIFDCFIYYSEQVMEKFIYTYPAKWLILKSFFKEMISIEKQNDLNIQKVI
;
A
#
# COMPACT_ATOMS: atom_id res chain seq x y z
N MET A 1 1.46 5.85 14.28
CA MET A 1 1.71 6.39 12.94
C MET A 1 0.41 6.33 12.14
N LYS A 2 0.10 7.35 11.34
CA LYS A 2 -1.06 7.39 10.45
C LYS A 2 -0.65 6.86 9.06
N GLY A 3 -1.21 5.73 8.68
CA GLY A 3 -0.88 5.04 7.43
C GLY A 3 -2.08 4.94 6.50
N ILE A 4 -1.82 4.97 5.20
CA ILE A 4 -2.77 4.55 4.17
C ILE A 4 -2.19 3.30 3.52
N TYR A 5 -3.03 2.32 3.21
CA TYR A 5 -2.57 1.11 2.56
C TYR A 5 -3.37 0.79 1.30
N PHE A 6 -2.71 0.03 0.42
CA PHE A 6 -3.18 -0.29 -0.91
C PHE A 6 -3.16 -1.79 -1.16
N ILE A 7 -4.21 -2.27 -1.82
CA ILE A 7 -4.36 -3.64 -2.28
C ILE A 7 -4.70 -3.60 -3.75
N ASN A 8 -3.91 -4.28 -4.59
CA ASN A 8 -4.27 -4.45 -5.99
C ASN A 8 -5.23 -5.62 -6.10
N ASP A 9 -6.49 -5.33 -6.42
CA ASP A 9 -7.59 -6.29 -6.56
C ASP A 9 -7.64 -6.94 -7.95
N ARG A 10 -6.62 -6.74 -8.79
CA ARG A 10 -6.54 -7.21 -10.18
C ARG A 10 -5.26 -7.97 -10.49
N ILE A 11 -4.47 -8.31 -9.48
CA ILE A 11 -3.21 -9.02 -9.65
C ILE A 11 -3.31 -10.44 -9.09
N GLN A 12 -2.68 -11.38 -9.79
CA GLN A 12 -2.38 -12.71 -9.28
C GLN A 12 -0.92 -12.73 -8.84
N LEU A 13 -0.67 -13.09 -7.59
CA LEU A 13 0.65 -13.15 -6.99
C LEU A 13 1.06 -14.61 -6.83
N ASN A 14 2.28 -14.96 -7.23
CA ASN A 14 2.88 -16.29 -6.96
C ASN A 14 2.02 -17.50 -7.40
N GLY A 15 1.25 -17.35 -8.48
CA GLY A 15 0.36 -18.40 -8.99
C GLY A 15 -0.96 -18.58 -8.21
N LEU A 16 -1.24 -17.71 -7.23
CA LEU A 16 -2.48 -17.70 -6.47
C LEU A 16 -3.65 -17.17 -7.31
N SER A 17 -4.87 -17.53 -6.91
CA SER A 17 -6.09 -16.88 -7.42
C SER A 17 -6.13 -15.39 -7.05
N ILE A 18 -7.08 -14.65 -7.63
CA ILE A 18 -7.23 -13.21 -7.33
C ILE A 18 -7.63 -13.02 -5.86
N GLU A 19 -8.57 -13.84 -5.39
CA GLU A 19 -9.08 -13.80 -4.02
C GLU A 19 -7.98 -14.13 -3.01
N GLU A 20 -7.17 -15.15 -3.28
CA GLU A 20 -6.02 -15.51 -2.46
C GLU A 20 -4.94 -14.41 -2.49
N SER A 21 -4.72 -13.78 -3.64
CA SER A 21 -3.77 -12.67 -3.78
C SER A 21 -4.22 -11.43 -3.00
N ILE A 22 -5.52 -11.13 -3.00
CA ILE A 22 -6.10 -10.05 -2.17
C ILE A 22 -5.92 -10.38 -0.69
N ALA A 23 -6.28 -11.60 -0.27
CA ALA A 23 -6.15 -12.03 1.11
C ALA A 23 -4.70 -12.02 1.60
N LEU A 24 -3.74 -12.45 0.76
CA LEU A 24 -2.31 -12.41 1.06
C LEU A 24 -1.83 -10.98 1.31
N GLN A 25 -2.17 -10.05 0.40
CA GLN A 25 -1.82 -8.63 0.54
C GLN A 25 -2.43 -8.06 1.84
N GLU A 26 -3.73 -8.26 2.04
CA GLU A 26 -4.46 -7.70 3.17
C GLU A 26 -3.93 -8.20 4.51
N ASN A 27 -3.78 -9.51 4.66
CA ASN A 27 -3.32 -10.12 5.90
C ASN A 27 -1.90 -9.69 6.25
N SER A 28 -1.00 -9.69 5.26
CA SER A 28 0.40 -9.30 5.46
C SER A 28 0.52 -7.83 5.90
N ILE A 29 -0.23 -6.94 5.23
CA ILE A 29 -0.24 -5.52 5.58
C ILE A 29 -0.86 -5.30 6.96
N LYS A 30 -2.01 -5.92 7.26
CA LYS A 30 -2.68 -5.78 8.56
C LYS A 30 -1.81 -6.28 9.71
N GLN A 31 -1.12 -7.41 9.53
CA GLN A 31 -0.17 -7.93 10.52
C GLN A 31 0.97 -6.94 10.77
N TYR A 32 1.56 -6.40 9.70
CA TYR A 32 2.61 -5.38 9.81
C TYR A 32 2.12 -4.12 10.54
N MET A 33 0.97 -3.57 10.13
CA MET A 33 0.37 -2.40 10.76
C MET A 33 0.09 -2.62 12.24
N THR A 34 -0.43 -3.80 12.62
CA THR A 34 -0.69 -4.16 14.01
C THR A 34 0.61 -4.19 14.82
N SER A 35 1.66 -4.85 14.31
CA SER A 35 2.96 -4.93 14.99
C SER A 35 3.63 -3.58 15.21
N ARG A 36 3.38 -2.62 14.30
CA ARG A 36 3.94 -1.27 14.33
C ARG A 36 3.00 -0.21 14.90
N LYS A 37 1.81 -0.60 15.37
CA LYS A 37 0.76 0.32 15.86
C LYS A 37 0.43 1.43 14.85
N ILE A 38 0.32 1.05 13.58
CA ILE A 38 -0.07 1.96 12.48
C ILE A 38 -1.59 1.99 12.42
N GLN A 39 -2.16 3.20 12.50
CA GLN A 39 -3.60 3.43 12.35
C GLN A 39 -3.92 3.72 10.88
N SER A 40 -4.88 2.99 10.33
CA SER A 40 -5.40 3.27 8.98
C SER A 40 -6.11 4.62 8.95
N VAL A 41 -5.90 5.39 7.89
CA VAL A 41 -6.65 6.61 7.61
C VAL A 41 -7.50 6.42 6.35
N LYS A 42 -8.80 6.68 6.48
CA LYS A 42 -9.73 6.83 5.35
C LYS A 42 -9.87 8.31 5.01
N LEU A 43 -9.61 8.67 3.75
CA LEU A 43 -9.85 10.04 3.29
C LEU A 43 -11.25 10.18 2.71
N ASN A 44 -11.72 9.16 1.99
CA ASN A 44 -13.06 9.14 1.44
C ASN A 44 -14.05 8.47 2.43
N PRO A 45 -15.03 9.20 2.99
CA PRO A 45 -16.02 8.64 3.91
C PRO A 45 -16.94 7.60 3.24
N TYR A 46 -17.01 7.60 1.90
CA TYR A 46 -17.80 6.65 1.11
C TYR A 46 -17.00 5.42 0.66
N GLN A 47 -15.75 5.26 1.11
CA GLN A 47 -14.94 4.11 0.78
C GLN A 47 -15.48 2.85 1.48
N LEU A 48 -15.77 1.81 0.70
CA LEU A 48 -16.31 0.55 1.21
C LEU A 48 -15.28 -0.21 2.07
N ASN A 49 -14.02 -0.18 1.65
CA ASN A 49 -12.92 -0.88 2.32
C ASN A 49 -12.05 0.07 3.15
N ASP A 50 -11.26 -0.49 4.06
CA ASP A 50 -10.25 0.26 4.84
C ASP A 50 -9.00 0.60 4.01
N TYR A 51 -8.95 0.17 2.75
CA TYR A 51 -7.83 0.34 1.82
C TYR A 51 -8.26 0.87 0.46
N TYR A 52 -7.30 1.43 -0.26
CA TYR A 52 -7.45 1.82 -1.65
C TYR A 52 -7.11 0.66 -2.59
N THR A 53 -7.83 0.55 -3.71
CA THR A 53 -7.49 -0.37 -4.81
C THR A 53 -7.14 0.32 -6.13
N ILE A 54 -7.34 1.64 -6.20
CA ILE A 54 -7.06 2.45 -7.39
C ILE A 54 -6.11 3.60 -7.00
N PRO A 55 -4.84 3.61 -7.48
CA PRO A 55 -3.87 4.66 -7.12
C PRO A 55 -4.29 6.05 -7.58
N HIS A 56 -5.05 6.14 -8.69
CA HIS A 56 -5.61 7.40 -9.17
C HIS A 56 -6.66 7.98 -8.23
N ALA A 57 -7.50 7.14 -7.62
CA ALA A 57 -8.49 7.59 -6.63
C ALA A 57 -7.78 8.09 -5.36
N LEU A 58 -6.79 7.33 -4.88
CA LEU A 58 -5.94 7.76 -3.77
C LEU A 58 -5.28 9.12 -4.05
N LEU A 59 -4.62 9.27 -5.20
CA LEU A 59 -3.96 10.52 -5.57
C LEU A 59 -4.95 11.70 -5.66
N TYR A 60 -6.17 11.45 -6.11
CA TYR A 60 -7.21 12.47 -6.15
C TYR A 60 -7.60 12.93 -4.74
N ASP A 61 -7.81 11.99 -3.81
CA ASP A 61 -8.16 12.31 -2.42
C ASP A 61 -7.00 13.00 -1.68
N LEU A 62 -5.77 12.53 -1.85
CA LEU A 62 -4.57 13.13 -1.25
C LEU A 62 -4.41 14.61 -1.62
N LYS A 63 -4.70 14.96 -2.88
CA LYS A 63 -4.64 16.34 -3.36
C LYS A 63 -5.66 17.27 -2.69
N LYS A 64 -6.75 16.74 -2.13
CA LYS A 64 -7.76 17.54 -1.40
C LYS A 64 -7.35 17.83 0.03
N GLU A 65 -6.73 16.86 0.69
CA GLU A 65 -6.46 16.91 2.14
C GLU A 65 -5.27 17.81 2.53
N LYS A 66 -4.39 18.17 1.57
CA LYS A 66 -3.21 19.05 1.78
C LYS A 66 -2.37 18.70 3.03
N MET A 67 -2.36 17.44 3.43
CA MET A 67 -1.63 16.93 4.59
C MET A 67 -0.60 15.87 4.18
N ILE A 68 0.44 15.72 5.01
CA ILE A 68 1.45 14.67 4.85
C ILE A 68 1.11 13.53 5.81
N PHE A 69 1.08 12.30 5.30
CA PHE A 69 0.85 11.08 6.06
C PHE A 69 2.17 10.41 6.46
N ASP A 70 2.14 9.59 7.51
CA ASP A 70 3.38 8.97 7.99
C ASP A 70 3.86 7.87 7.04
N CYS A 71 2.96 7.03 6.50
CA CYS A 71 3.37 5.97 5.59
C CYS A 71 2.31 5.57 4.56
N PHE A 72 2.78 5.16 3.40
CA PHE A 72 2.00 4.41 2.41
C PHE A 72 2.49 2.97 2.37
N ILE A 73 1.57 2.03 2.54
CA ILE A 73 1.89 0.60 2.67
C ILE A 73 1.27 -0.18 1.51
N TYR A 74 2.07 -1.02 0.88
CA TYR A 74 1.63 -1.94 -0.15
C TYR A 74 2.43 -3.25 -0.02
N TYR A 75 1.92 -4.34 -0.60
CA TYR A 75 2.53 -5.66 -0.39
C TYR A 75 3.90 -5.80 -1.06
N SER A 76 3.99 -5.63 -2.37
CA SER A 76 5.24 -5.78 -3.15
C SER A 76 5.37 -4.71 -4.24
N GLU A 77 6.56 -4.51 -4.80
CA GLU A 77 6.72 -3.59 -5.94
C GLU A 77 5.85 -4.01 -7.14
N GLN A 78 5.68 -5.31 -7.36
CA GLN A 78 4.81 -5.88 -8.40
C GLN A 78 3.36 -5.37 -8.30
N VAL A 79 2.83 -5.19 -7.07
CA VAL A 79 1.48 -4.68 -6.81
C VAL A 79 1.29 -3.26 -7.37
N MET A 80 2.34 -2.45 -7.39
CA MET A 80 2.32 -1.06 -7.87
C MET A 80 2.94 -0.88 -9.26
N GLU A 81 3.62 -1.89 -9.80
CA GLU A 81 4.45 -1.84 -11.00
C GLU A 81 3.74 -1.19 -12.20
N LYS A 82 2.53 -1.66 -12.52
CA LYS A 82 1.75 -1.12 -13.64
C LYS A 82 1.49 0.38 -13.50
N PHE A 83 1.17 0.86 -12.30
CA PHE A 83 0.95 2.29 -12.07
C PHE A 83 2.24 3.08 -12.16
N ILE A 84 3.33 2.57 -11.57
CA ILE A 84 4.65 3.21 -11.57
C ILE A 84 5.17 3.36 -13.01
N TYR A 85 5.11 2.28 -13.80
CA TYR A 85 5.58 2.27 -15.18
C TYR A 85 4.73 3.15 -16.09
N THR A 86 3.39 3.07 -15.96
CA THR A 86 2.49 3.83 -16.84
C THR A 86 2.43 5.31 -16.46
N TYR A 87 2.60 5.65 -15.18
CA TYR A 87 2.43 7.03 -14.67
C TYR A 87 3.54 7.46 -13.71
N PRO A 88 4.82 7.49 -14.13
CA PRO A 88 5.95 7.77 -13.26
C PRO A 88 5.86 9.15 -12.57
N ALA A 89 5.38 10.18 -13.28
CA ALA A 89 5.17 11.50 -12.69
C ALA A 89 4.08 11.49 -11.61
N LYS A 90 2.97 10.76 -11.82
CA LYS A 90 1.92 10.64 -10.81
C LYS A 90 2.40 9.85 -9.60
N TRP A 91 3.24 8.85 -9.81
CA TRP A 91 3.89 8.12 -8.73
C TRP A 91 4.78 9.01 -7.87
N LEU A 92 5.62 9.86 -8.48
CA LEU A 92 6.42 10.84 -7.75
C LEU A 92 5.56 11.78 -6.89
N ILE A 93 4.45 12.29 -7.45
CA ILE A 93 3.50 13.13 -6.72
C ILE A 93 2.86 12.35 -5.57
N LEU A 94 2.40 11.11 -5.80
CA LEU A 94 1.80 10.29 -4.76
C LEU A 94 2.78 10.09 -3.59
N LYS A 95 4.04 9.72 -3.87
CA LYS A 95 5.09 9.56 -2.86
C LYS A 95 5.30 10.82 -2.02
N SER A 96 5.16 12.01 -2.61
CA SER A 96 5.36 13.28 -1.90
C SER A 96 4.38 13.54 -0.75
N PHE A 97 3.26 12.82 -0.70
CA PHE A 97 2.29 12.92 0.40
C PHE A 97 2.64 12.04 1.61
N PHE A 98 3.69 11.23 1.53
CA PHE A 98 4.05 10.26 2.58
C PHE A 98 5.49 10.46 3.03
N LYS A 99 5.74 10.36 4.34
CA LYS A 99 7.11 10.36 4.88
C LYS A 99 7.85 9.07 4.54
N GLU A 100 7.14 7.95 4.49
CA GLU A 100 7.71 6.63 4.25
C GLU A 100 6.87 5.82 3.26
N MET A 101 7.57 5.06 2.40
CA MET A 101 6.97 4.09 1.48
C MET A 101 7.36 2.69 1.95
N ILE A 102 6.37 1.86 2.27
CA ILE A 102 6.59 0.55 2.88
C ILE A 102 6.09 -0.56 1.95
N SER A 103 7.04 -1.38 1.47
CA SER A 103 6.75 -2.66 0.81
C SER A 103 6.95 -3.80 1.82
N ILE A 104 5.93 -4.62 2.03
CA ILE A 104 5.95 -5.72 3.01
C ILE A 104 6.89 -6.85 2.57
N GLU A 105 6.83 -7.27 1.31
CA GLU A 105 7.65 -8.38 0.80
C GLU A 105 9.14 -8.10 0.99
N LYS A 106 9.59 -6.88 0.68
CA LYS A 106 10.97 -6.43 0.90
C LYS A 106 11.42 -6.49 2.37
N GLN A 107 10.51 -6.36 3.32
CA GLN A 107 10.84 -6.47 4.74
C GLN A 107 10.97 -7.92 5.21
N ASN A 108 10.26 -8.86 4.60
CA ASN A 108 10.42 -10.28 4.91
C ASN A 108 11.83 -10.76 4.53
N ASP A 109 12.35 -10.33 3.37
CA ASP A 109 13.73 -10.64 2.97
C ASP A 109 14.78 -10.09 3.96
N LEU A 110 14.58 -8.85 4.43
CA LEU A 110 15.49 -8.21 5.40
C LEU A 110 15.39 -8.83 6.79
N ASN A 111 14.22 -9.35 7.19
CA ASN A 111 14.06 -10.06 8.46
C ASN A 111 14.66 -11.48 8.38
N ILE A 112 14.57 -12.17 7.24
CA ILE A 112 15.21 -13.48 7.02
C ILE A 112 16.74 -13.35 7.11
N GLN A 113 17.32 -12.27 6.54
CA GLN A 113 18.76 -12.03 6.60
C GLN A 113 19.29 -11.74 8.01
N LYS A 114 18.46 -11.32 8.96
CA LYS A 114 18.87 -11.04 10.36
C LYS A 114 18.88 -12.27 11.27
N VAL A 115 18.49 -13.45 10.76
CA VAL A 115 18.36 -14.69 11.54
C VAL A 115 19.52 -15.67 11.28
N ILE A 116 20.64 -15.20 10.70
CA ILE A 116 21.85 -16.02 10.46
C ILE A 116 22.99 -15.55 11.36
#